data_AF-A0A3D3XYH4-F1
#
_entry.id   AF-A0A3D3XYH4-F1
#
_cell.length_a   1.000
_cell.length_b   1.000
_cell.length_c   1.000
_cell.angle_alpha   90.00
_cell.angle_beta   90.00
_cell.angle_gamma   90.00
#
_symmetry.space_group_name_H-M   'P 1'
#
loop_
_entity.id
_entity.type
_entity.pdbx_description
1 polymer ?
#
loop_
_entity_poly.entity_id
_entity_poly.type
_entity_poly.pdbx_seq_one_letter_code
_entity_poly.pdbx_strand_id
1 'polypeptide(L)'
;MNEFELIDKILALLGDTIHGDGISVGPGDDAAVLSTGADEQLVVTTDVLIEGTHFPSGSRSDLIGYRAIAVNLSDIAAMGAEPRFLTVALTLDQIDDEWVKGFAKGIAFCASKYGVKIVGGNIARGALSLAVTAIGVVPTGQCLLRSTARVDDD
;
A
#
# COMPACT_ATOMS: atom_id res chain seq x y z
N MET A 1 5.92 -6.39 23.76
CA MET A 1 5.26 -6.59 22.47
C MET A 1 5.42 -5.32 21.68
N ASN A 2 6.51 -5.24 20.91
CA ASN A 2 6.66 -4.23 19.87
C ASN A 2 5.89 -4.66 18.60
N GLU A 3 5.92 -3.84 17.56
CA GLU A 3 5.21 -4.10 16.31
C GLU A 3 5.64 -5.41 15.63
N PHE A 4 6.96 -5.64 15.50
CA PHE A 4 7.50 -6.85 14.88
C PHE A 4 7.09 -8.12 15.65
N GLU A 5 7.15 -8.10 16.98
CA GLU A 5 6.70 -9.21 17.82
C GLU A 5 5.19 -9.50 17.64
N LEU A 6 4.39 -8.47 17.41
CA LEU A 6 2.95 -8.63 17.14
C LEU A 6 2.71 -9.22 15.75
N ILE A 7 3.44 -8.77 14.73
CA ILE A 7 3.38 -9.32 13.37
C ILE A 7 3.72 -10.80 13.41
N ASP A 8 4.87 -11.18 13.98
CA ASP A 8 5.30 -12.58 14.08
C ASP A 8 4.26 -13.46 14.77
N LYS A 9 3.67 -12.93 15.86
CA LYS A 9 2.60 -13.62 16.59
C LYS A 9 1.35 -13.80 15.72
N ILE A 10 0.93 -12.79 14.98
CA ILE A 10 -0.24 -12.87 14.09
C ILE A 10 0.02 -13.88 12.96
N LEU A 11 1.20 -13.82 12.32
CA LEU A 11 1.58 -14.75 11.25
C LEU A 11 1.60 -16.20 11.74
N ALA A 12 2.15 -16.45 12.94
CA ALA A 12 2.13 -17.77 13.55
C ALA A 12 0.70 -18.28 13.81
N LEU A 13 -0.24 -17.40 14.17
CA LEU A 13 -1.64 -17.76 14.39
C LEU A 13 -2.42 -17.99 13.08
N LEU A 14 -2.03 -17.32 12.00
CA LEU A 14 -2.61 -17.53 10.67
C LEU A 14 -2.18 -18.88 10.06
N GLY A 15 -1.06 -19.46 10.49
CA GLY A 15 -0.62 -20.80 10.12
C GLY A 15 -0.49 -20.97 8.60
N ASP A 16 -1.01 -22.07 8.05
CA ASP A 16 -0.87 -22.37 6.61
C ASP A 16 -1.58 -21.37 5.68
N THR A 17 -2.42 -20.45 6.20
CA THR A 17 -3.16 -19.48 5.36
C THR A 17 -2.29 -18.39 4.74
N ILE A 18 -1.05 -18.21 5.21
CA ILE A 18 -0.08 -17.27 4.61
C ILE A 18 0.85 -17.94 3.58
N HIS A 19 0.60 -19.22 3.30
CA HIS A 19 1.33 -20.03 2.33
C HIS A 19 0.35 -20.65 1.32
N GLY A 20 0.87 -21.03 0.15
CA GLY A 20 0.07 -21.74 -0.84
C GLY A 20 0.51 -21.47 -2.27
N ASP A 21 -0.08 -22.24 -3.18
CA ASP A 21 0.17 -22.09 -4.61
C ASP A 21 -0.20 -20.68 -5.07
N GLY A 22 0.69 -20.05 -5.83
CA GLY A 22 0.51 -18.70 -6.31
C GLY A 22 1.06 -17.60 -5.40
N ILE A 23 1.54 -17.90 -4.18
CA ILE A 23 2.23 -16.93 -3.33
C ILE A 23 3.74 -17.12 -3.49
N SER A 24 4.42 -16.17 -4.14
CA SER A 24 5.88 -16.20 -4.30
C SER A 24 6.60 -15.50 -3.16
N VAL A 25 6.03 -14.41 -2.65
CA VAL A 25 6.51 -13.70 -1.46
C VAL A 25 5.29 -13.39 -0.60
N GLY A 26 5.30 -13.90 0.63
CA GLY A 26 4.26 -13.68 1.63
C GLY A 26 4.54 -12.46 2.52
N PRO A 27 3.85 -12.34 3.66
CA PRO A 27 4.10 -11.26 4.62
C PRO A 27 5.55 -11.22 5.12
N GLY A 28 6.14 -10.02 5.25
CA GLY A 28 7.50 -9.80 5.78
C GLY A 28 8.45 -8.99 4.89
N ASP A 29 8.10 -8.80 3.62
CA ASP A 29 8.76 -7.86 2.70
C ASP A 29 7.92 -6.58 2.51
N ASP A 30 8.34 -5.65 1.65
CA ASP A 30 7.59 -4.39 1.38
C ASP A 30 6.21 -4.65 0.75
N ALA A 31 6.05 -5.76 0.02
CA ALA A 31 4.78 -6.17 -0.57
C ALA A 31 4.72 -7.69 -0.78
N ALA A 32 3.50 -8.23 -0.88
CA ALA A 32 3.31 -9.61 -1.31
C ALA A 32 3.50 -9.74 -2.83
N VAL A 33 4.08 -10.85 -3.28
CA VAL A 33 4.26 -11.17 -4.70
C VAL A 33 3.44 -12.40 -5.05
N LEU A 34 2.48 -12.25 -5.97
CA LEU A 34 1.50 -13.26 -6.34
C LEU A 34 1.68 -13.67 -7.80
N SER A 35 1.84 -14.96 -8.05
CA SER A 35 1.91 -15.54 -9.40
C SER A 35 0.51 -15.68 -9.97
N THR A 36 0.31 -15.17 -11.19
CA THR A 36 -0.96 -15.27 -11.92
C THR A 36 -0.98 -16.43 -12.93
N GLY A 37 0.12 -17.18 -13.02
CA GLY A 37 0.34 -18.19 -14.07
C GLY A 37 0.78 -17.60 -15.42
N ALA A 38 0.98 -16.28 -15.49
CA ALA A 38 1.54 -15.57 -16.63
C ALA A 38 3.05 -15.29 -16.43
N ASP A 39 3.67 -14.66 -17.42
CA ASP A 39 5.07 -14.19 -17.37
C ASP A 39 5.26 -12.98 -16.44
N GLU A 40 4.19 -12.53 -15.77
CA GLU A 40 4.18 -11.45 -14.79
C GLU A 40 3.56 -11.89 -13.46
N GLN A 41 4.06 -11.28 -12.38
CA GLN A 41 3.59 -11.44 -11.01
C GLN A 41 2.95 -10.13 -10.54
N LEU A 42 1.91 -10.24 -9.72
CA LEU A 42 1.32 -9.08 -9.04
C LEU A 42 2.13 -8.75 -7.80
N VAL A 43 2.32 -7.47 -7.55
CA VAL A 43 2.93 -6.95 -6.32
C VAL A 43 1.86 -6.16 -5.57
N VAL A 44 1.56 -6.53 -4.33
CA VAL A 44 0.44 -5.97 -3.57
C VAL A 44 0.89 -5.53 -2.19
N THR A 45 0.72 -4.24 -1.89
CA THR A 45 0.95 -3.65 -0.56
C THR A 45 -0.31 -2.96 -0.06
N THR A 46 -0.43 -2.76 1.25
CA THR A 46 -1.48 -1.96 1.86
C THR A 46 -0.93 -1.19 3.04
N ASP A 47 -1.15 0.12 3.00
CA ASP A 47 -0.71 1.04 4.05
C ASP A 47 -1.89 1.80 4.65
N VAL A 48 -1.81 2.07 5.96
CA VAL A 48 -2.82 2.81 6.71
C VAL A 48 -2.24 4.12 7.22
N LEU A 49 -2.88 5.25 6.89
CA LEU A 49 -2.58 6.55 7.49
C LEU A 49 -3.69 6.93 8.48
N ILE A 50 -3.27 7.38 9.66
CA ILE A 50 -4.13 7.71 10.80
C ILE A 50 -3.79 9.12 11.26
N GLU A 51 -4.80 9.96 11.44
CA GLU A 51 -4.62 11.30 11.98
C GLU A 51 -3.98 11.26 13.38
N GLY A 52 -3.03 12.15 13.65
CA GLY A 52 -2.30 12.21 14.91
C GLY A 52 -1.11 11.23 14.99
N THR A 53 -1.09 10.18 14.18
CA THR A 53 0.04 9.24 14.09
C THR A 53 0.88 9.50 12.84
N HIS A 54 0.24 9.45 11.67
CA HIS A 54 0.92 9.52 10.38
C HIS A 54 0.91 10.92 9.76
N PHE A 55 -0.06 11.76 10.17
CA PHE A 55 -0.12 13.17 9.80
C PHE A 55 -0.75 13.98 10.94
N PRO A 56 -0.33 15.25 11.17
CA PRO A 56 -0.91 16.10 12.20
C PRO A 56 -2.40 16.40 11.97
N SER A 57 -3.13 16.63 13.05
CA SER A 57 -4.53 17.08 12.93
C SER A 57 -4.62 18.45 12.25
N GLY A 58 -5.66 18.64 11.42
CA GLY A 58 -5.83 19.84 10.60
C GLY A 58 -4.86 19.94 9.41
N SER A 59 -4.13 18.88 9.09
CA SER A 59 -3.34 18.82 7.86
C SER A 59 -4.20 19.07 6.62
N ARG A 60 -3.63 19.75 5.62
CA ARG A 60 -4.34 20.03 4.38
C ARG A 60 -4.72 18.74 3.66
N SER A 61 -5.99 18.63 3.26
CA SER A 61 -6.53 17.40 2.69
C SER A 61 -5.87 16.99 1.36
N ASP A 62 -5.42 17.95 0.55
CA ASP A 62 -4.66 17.66 -0.67
C ASP A 62 -3.32 17.00 -0.41
N LEU A 63 -2.62 17.40 0.65
CA LEU A 63 -1.37 16.75 1.06
C LEU A 63 -1.63 15.37 1.66
N ILE A 64 -2.73 15.19 2.40
CA ILE A 64 -3.16 13.88 2.90
C ILE A 64 -3.43 12.93 1.72
N GLY A 65 -4.23 13.36 0.74
CA GLY A 65 -4.54 12.57 -0.44
C GLY A 65 -3.32 12.24 -1.29
N TYR A 66 -2.39 13.20 -1.46
CA TYR A 66 -1.12 12.96 -2.14
C TYR A 66 -0.29 11.90 -1.41
N ARG A 67 -0.11 12.06 -0.09
CA ARG A 67 0.70 11.17 0.73
C ARG A 67 0.15 9.75 0.74
N ALA A 68 -1.17 9.60 0.84
CA ALA A 68 -1.85 8.30 0.82
C ALA A 68 -1.44 7.42 -0.37
N ILE A 69 -1.35 8.04 -1.55
CA ILE A 69 -0.92 7.37 -2.77
C ILE A 69 0.60 7.21 -2.79
N ALA A 70 1.35 8.26 -2.45
CA ALA A 70 2.80 8.27 -2.56
C ALA A 70 3.49 7.21 -1.69
N VAL A 71 3.01 6.96 -0.47
CA VAL A 71 3.61 5.95 0.43
C VAL A 71 3.45 4.53 -0.16
N ASN A 72 2.26 4.17 -0.62
CA ASN A 72 2.01 2.87 -1.23
C ASN A 72 2.78 2.67 -2.55
N LEU A 73 2.94 3.74 -3.35
CA LEU A 73 3.76 3.66 -4.56
C LEU A 73 5.25 3.51 -4.25
N SER A 74 5.70 3.94 -3.07
CA SER A 74 7.08 3.73 -2.61
C SER A 74 7.37 2.25 -2.42
N ASP A 75 6.45 1.50 -1.81
CA ASP A 75 6.60 0.05 -1.61
C ASP A 75 6.62 -0.69 -2.94
N ILE A 76 5.71 -0.34 -3.87
CA ILE A 76 5.72 -0.93 -5.22
C ILE A 76 7.05 -0.66 -5.93
N ALA A 77 7.59 0.56 -5.80
CA ALA A 77 8.89 0.91 -6.36
C ALA A 77 10.06 0.17 -5.68
N ALA A 78 10.01 -0.02 -4.37
CA ALA A 78 11.02 -0.78 -3.62
C ALA A 78 11.12 -2.24 -4.10
N MET A 79 9.99 -2.81 -4.53
CA MET A 79 9.92 -4.15 -5.09
C MET A 79 10.31 -4.24 -6.58
N GLY A 80 10.69 -3.13 -7.20
CA GLY A 80 11.03 -3.05 -8.62
C GLY A 80 9.84 -3.23 -9.57
N ALA A 81 8.62 -3.02 -9.08
CA ALA A 81 7.40 -3.27 -9.83
C ALA A 81 6.84 -2.00 -10.50
N GLU A 82 6.14 -2.17 -11.61
CA GLU A 82 5.38 -1.11 -12.28
C GLU A 82 4.00 -0.97 -11.61
N PRO A 83 3.66 0.18 -11.02
CA PRO A 83 2.36 0.35 -10.38
C PRO A 83 1.23 0.46 -11.41
N ARG A 84 0.07 -0.16 -11.13
CA ARG A 84 -1.05 -0.22 -12.07
C ARG A 84 -2.32 0.36 -11.48
N PHE A 85 -2.74 -0.14 -10.32
CA PHE A 85 -4.04 0.14 -9.74
C PHE A 85 -3.95 0.41 -8.25
N LEU A 86 -4.89 1.20 -7.73
CA LEU A 86 -5.08 1.39 -6.29
C LEU A 86 -6.55 1.31 -5.90
N THR A 87 -6.82 0.87 -4.68
CA THR A 87 -8.10 1.08 -4.00
C THR A 87 -7.90 1.98 -2.79
N VAL A 88 -8.91 2.80 -2.46
CA VAL A 88 -8.83 3.76 -1.34
C VAL A 88 -10.01 3.55 -0.40
N ALA A 89 -9.74 3.13 0.84
CA ALA A 89 -10.71 3.08 1.92
C ALA A 89 -10.52 4.32 2.82
N LEU A 90 -11.52 5.19 2.87
CA LEU A 90 -11.51 6.41 3.68
C LEU A 90 -12.52 6.29 4.83
N THR A 91 -12.07 6.57 6.05
CA THR A 91 -12.93 6.72 7.22
C THR A 91 -12.93 8.17 7.66
N LEU A 92 -14.11 8.77 7.82
CA LEU A 92 -14.28 10.15 8.27
C LEU A 92 -15.61 10.32 9.01
N ASP A 93 -15.62 11.11 10.09
CA ASP A 93 -16.81 11.28 10.92
C ASP A 93 -17.83 12.24 10.25
N GLN A 94 -17.31 13.39 9.81
CA GLN A 94 -18.06 14.44 9.13
C GLN A 94 -17.63 14.55 7.68
N ILE A 95 -18.60 14.74 6.79
CA ILE A 95 -18.35 14.99 5.37
C ILE A 95 -18.30 16.50 5.17
N ASP A 96 -17.11 17.02 4.84
CA ASP A 96 -16.86 18.40 4.44
C ASP A 96 -16.47 18.40 2.95
N ASP A 97 -17.27 19.07 2.12
CA ASP A 97 -17.09 19.13 0.67
C ASP A 97 -15.76 19.74 0.25
N GLU A 98 -15.28 20.78 0.93
CA GLU A 98 -13.99 21.41 0.60
C GLU A 98 -12.83 20.49 0.98
N TRP A 99 -12.95 19.81 2.14
CA TRP A 99 -11.98 18.81 2.53
C TRP A 99 -11.91 17.67 1.50
N VAL A 100 -13.06 17.11 1.11
CA VAL A 100 -13.16 16.02 0.12
C VAL A 100 -12.61 16.45 -1.24
N LYS A 101 -12.90 17.66 -1.71
CA LYS A 101 -12.32 18.21 -2.95
C LYS A 101 -10.80 18.29 -2.88
N GLY A 102 -10.24 18.78 -1.77
CA GLY A 102 -8.79 18.84 -1.59
C GLY A 102 -8.17 17.44 -1.59
N PHE A 103 -8.73 16.52 -0.82
CA PHE A 103 -8.31 15.12 -0.76
C PHE A 103 -8.28 14.46 -2.15
N ALA A 104 -9.38 14.57 -2.88
CA ALA A 104 -9.50 14.02 -4.23
C ALA A 104 -8.49 14.66 -5.20
N LYS A 105 -8.22 15.97 -5.09
CA LYS A 105 -7.18 16.65 -5.90
C LYS A 105 -5.79 16.10 -5.60
N GLY A 106 -5.46 15.86 -4.33
CA GLY A 106 -4.20 15.26 -3.91
C GLY A 106 -3.98 13.88 -4.51
N ILE A 107 -5.00 13.02 -4.40
CA ILE A 107 -5.01 11.69 -5.01
C ILE A 107 -4.83 11.80 -6.53
N ALA A 108 -5.66 12.61 -7.19
CA ALA A 108 -5.66 12.72 -8.65
C ALA A 108 -4.32 13.23 -9.17
N PHE A 109 -3.71 14.20 -8.49
CA PHE A 109 -2.39 14.71 -8.84
C PHE A 109 -1.33 13.60 -8.77
N CYS A 110 -1.24 12.88 -7.64
CA CYS A 110 -0.27 11.80 -7.46
C CYS A 110 -0.51 10.67 -8.47
N ALA A 111 -1.77 10.24 -8.62
CA ALA A 111 -2.15 9.17 -9.53
C ALA A 111 -1.80 9.50 -10.99
N SER A 112 -2.09 10.74 -11.43
CA SER A 112 -1.75 11.20 -12.78
C SER A 112 -0.24 11.24 -13.02
N LYS A 113 0.54 11.64 -12.00
CA LYS A 113 1.98 11.77 -12.09
C LYS A 113 2.66 10.41 -12.34
N TYR A 114 2.14 9.35 -11.72
CA TYR A 114 2.72 8.01 -11.81
C TYR A 114 1.92 7.06 -12.73
N GLY A 115 0.95 7.58 -13.49
CA GLY A 115 0.19 6.79 -14.48
C GLY A 115 -0.79 5.76 -13.91
N VAL A 116 -1.03 5.76 -12.60
CA VAL A 116 -1.86 4.77 -11.90
C VAL A 116 -3.33 5.15 -11.89
N LYS A 117 -4.21 4.15 -11.70
CA LYS A 117 -5.67 4.36 -11.64
C LYS A 117 -6.24 3.95 -10.30
N ILE A 118 -7.14 4.79 -9.77
CA ILE A 118 -7.97 4.42 -8.62
C ILE A 118 -9.16 3.63 -9.16
N VAL A 119 -9.26 2.36 -8.81
CA VAL A 119 -10.24 1.41 -9.40
C VAL A 119 -11.35 1.00 -8.44
N GLY A 120 -11.26 1.43 -7.18
CA GLY A 120 -12.26 1.10 -6.18
C GLY A 120 -11.93 1.72 -4.83
N GLY A 121 -12.77 1.41 -3.85
CA GLY A 121 -12.60 1.95 -2.52
C GLY A 121 -13.79 1.69 -1.62
N ASN A 122 -13.68 2.22 -0.41
CA ASN A 122 -14.73 2.18 0.59
C ASN A 122 -14.80 3.53 1.32
N ILE A 123 -16.00 3.93 1.75
CA ILE A 123 -16.16 5.07 2.66
C ILE A 123 -16.90 4.58 3.90
N ALA A 124 -16.32 4.86 5.07
CA ALA A 124 -16.90 4.53 6.37
C ALA A 124 -16.97 5.77 7.28
N ARG A 125 -17.85 5.71 8.28
CA ARG A 125 -17.89 6.73 9.34
C ARG A 125 -17.00 6.33 10.51
N GLY A 126 -16.24 7.30 11.03
CA GLY A 126 -15.36 7.09 12.19
C GLY A 126 -14.23 8.11 12.25
N ALA A 127 -13.26 7.88 13.14
CA ALA A 127 -12.08 8.74 13.25
C ALA A 127 -11.29 8.76 11.92
N LEU A 128 -10.74 9.93 11.58
CA LEU A 128 -10.07 10.15 10.30
C LEU A 128 -8.90 9.18 10.11
N SER A 129 -9.08 8.26 9.17
CA SER A 129 -8.08 7.29 8.77
C SER A 129 -8.32 6.86 7.33
N LEU A 130 -7.29 6.36 6.69
CA LEU A 130 -7.37 5.89 5.32
C LEU A 130 -6.43 4.72 5.10
N ALA A 131 -6.93 3.69 4.44
CA ALA A 131 -6.15 2.55 3.99
C ALA A 131 -6.13 2.57 2.46
N VAL A 132 -4.95 2.40 1.88
CA VAL A 132 -4.79 2.31 0.43
C VAL A 132 -4.13 0.99 0.14
N THR A 133 -4.65 0.27 -0.85
CA THR A 133 -3.99 -0.91 -1.41
C THR A 133 -3.45 -0.54 -2.77
N ALA A 134 -2.15 -0.73 -2.99
CA ALA A 134 -1.55 -0.58 -4.32
C ALA A 134 -1.25 -1.95 -4.94
N ILE A 135 -1.44 -2.02 -6.25
CA ILE A 135 -1.22 -3.20 -7.07
C ILE A 135 -0.30 -2.80 -8.21
N GLY A 136 0.87 -3.45 -8.27
CA GLY A 136 1.82 -3.37 -9.36
C GLY A 136 2.01 -4.71 -10.06
N VAL A 137 2.82 -4.69 -11.11
CA VAL A 137 3.25 -5.88 -11.85
C VAL A 137 4.77 -5.89 -11.99
N VAL A 138 5.36 -7.09 -11.98
CA VAL A 138 6.78 -7.30 -12.24
C VAL A 138 6.96 -8.58 -13.06
N PRO A 139 7.91 -8.64 -14.01
CA PRO A 139 8.20 -9.90 -14.68
C PRO A 139 8.57 -11.00 -13.68
N THR A 140 8.17 -12.23 -13.98
CA THR A 140 8.40 -13.37 -13.08
C THR A 140 9.87 -13.50 -12.69
N GLY A 141 10.14 -13.50 -11.38
CA GLY A 141 11.49 -13.65 -10.82
C GLY A 141 12.35 -12.39 -10.84
N GLN A 142 11.81 -11.22 -11.22
CA GLN A 142 12.56 -9.95 -11.23
C GLN A 142 12.21 -9.01 -10.07
N CYS A 143 11.40 -9.47 -9.11
CA CYS A 143 11.06 -8.69 -7.95
C CYS A 143 12.30 -8.47 -7.06
N LEU A 144 12.50 -7.21 -6.62
CA LEU A 144 13.56 -6.86 -5.68
C LEU A 144 13.06 -7.16 -4.26
N LEU A 145 13.85 -7.90 -3.48
CA LEU A 145 13.47 -8.33 -2.14
C LEU A 145 14.50 -7.87 -1.13
N ARG A 146 14.05 -7.50 0.08
CA ARG A 146 14.95 -7.14 1.20
C ARG A 146 15.96 -8.22 1.55
N SER A 147 15.62 -9.48 1.27
CA SER A 147 16.43 -10.66 1.57
C SER A 147 17.57 -10.93 0.58
N THR A 148 17.72 -10.14 -0.49
CA THR A 148 18.64 -10.45 -1.61
C THR A 148 19.96 -9.69 -1.60
N ALA A 149 20.22 -8.87 -0.58
CA ALA A 149 21.50 -8.16 -0.42
C ALA A 149 22.70 -9.13 -0.33
N ARG A 150 23.85 -8.72 -0.87
CA ARG A 150 25.09 -9.51 -0.93
C ARG A 150 26.24 -8.78 -0.23
N VAL A 151 27.23 -9.57 0.21
CA VAL A 151 28.50 -9.01 0.71
C VAL A 151 29.15 -8.22 -0.43
N ASP A 152 29.70 -7.06 -0.08
CA ASP A 152 30.33 -6.10 -0.99
C ASP A 152 29.36 -5.33 -1.93
N ASP A 153 28.03 -5.40 -1.69
CA ASP A 153 27.11 -4.35 -2.18
C ASP A 153 27.46 -3.02 -1.47
N ASP A 154 27.43 -1.90 -2.21
CA ASP A 154 27.79 -0.54 -1.72
C ASP A 154 26.91 -0.04 -0.55
#